data_AF-A0A2E2AZT0-F1
#
_entry.id   AF-A0A2E2AZT0-F1
#
_cell.length_a   1.000
_cell.length_b   1.000
_cell.length_c   1.000
_cell.angle_alpha   90.00
_cell.angle_beta   90.00
_cell.angle_gamma   90.00
#
_symmetry.space_group_name_H-M   'P 1'
#
loop_
_entity.id
_entity.type
_entity.pdbx_description
1 polymer ?
#
loop_
_entity_poly.entity_id
_entity_poly.type
_entity_poly.pdbx_seq_one_letter_code
_entity_poly.pdbx_strand_id
1 'polypeptide(L)'
;MSTKKNRTVRELATGLGFLTPNILGFLTFTTIPLIFSMIMAFSNWDLKLHNMFKPEASPHFVGIENFQRLLSNSDFYKYLGNTLFFMMNIPFTIGGSLICALLLSKDLRGGSKKSALMIIATAILIASCIMLTLVGMGASAMTILVCGLGCTFLVGGALGGSTVYRTLFYLPHFTAGVATYLLWKKLYNPISGPINQTLNPILKKVEVAVNATNSSVIQAGLWIAIIVIGAILFMGLKRLSTLWRDGDLGSRAIILPLFFLVLPSVMASQWFPIQAARYSIAIVAGVLLAVTLFMIITSKQEFDCKPGNGFGNALMFCLFMMVIQFIVTGLGIVAYNLPGMAEISIDNGVAVGGLSAPEWLTSYHWAKPALMLMGFWGAIGSNNMLLYLAALTNVPGELYEAADIDGASPFQKFWNVTWPQLAPTTFFIVVMAMIGGLQGGFEMARTMTNGGPAGATTTLSYSIYTEGFVTGRLGYSSSFAWVLFAMVFSITMFNWKFGSRYVND
;
A
#
# COMPACT_ATOMS: atom_id res chain seq x y z
N MET A 1 -15.63 -57.88 3.61
CA MET A 1 -16.14 -56.48 3.48
C MET A 1 -16.26 -55.74 4.82
N SER A 2 -16.75 -56.39 5.89
CA SER A 2 -16.89 -55.78 7.24
C SER A 2 -15.58 -55.33 7.91
N THR A 3 -14.49 -56.12 7.77
CA THR A 3 -13.19 -55.85 8.42
C THR A 3 -12.46 -54.61 7.89
N LYS A 4 -12.62 -54.27 6.61
CA LYS A 4 -12.04 -53.06 6.00
C LYS A 4 -12.71 -51.79 6.56
N LYS A 5 -14.04 -51.82 6.76
CA LYS A 5 -14.84 -50.70 7.28
C LYS A 5 -14.46 -50.32 8.71
N ASN A 6 -14.25 -51.31 9.59
CA ASN A 6 -13.85 -51.06 10.99
C ASN A 6 -12.43 -50.51 11.11
N ARG A 7 -11.52 -50.91 10.21
CA ARG A 7 -10.17 -50.35 10.13
C ARG A 7 -10.19 -48.87 9.72
N THR A 8 -11.01 -48.52 8.73
CA THR A 8 -11.20 -47.13 8.27
C THR A 8 -11.81 -46.24 9.35
N VAL A 9 -12.77 -46.73 10.14
CA VAL A 9 -13.35 -45.96 11.26
C VAL A 9 -12.33 -45.72 12.38
N ARG A 10 -11.50 -46.72 12.69
CA ARG A 10 -10.44 -46.56 13.70
C ARG A 10 -9.34 -45.61 13.22
N GLU A 11 -8.94 -45.70 11.95
CA GLU A 11 -7.99 -44.76 11.33
C GLU A 11 -8.54 -43.32 11.32
N LEU A 12 -9.82 -43.14 11.01
CA LEU A 12 -10.50 -41.83 11.07
C LEU A 12 -10.62 -41.32 12.51
N ALA A 13 -10.94 -42.18 13.49
CA ALA A 13 -11.00 -41.80 14.90
C ALA A 13 -9.62 -41.42 15.45
N THR A 14 -8.55 -42.12 15.05
CA THR A 14 -7.18 -41.75 15.39
C THR A 14 -6.78 -40.42 14.73
N GLY A 15 -7.11 -40.22 13.46
CA GLY A 15 -6.89 -38.95 12.76
C GLY A 15 -7.64 -37.78 13.40
N LEU A 16 -8.92 -37.97 13.73
CA LEU A 16 -9.70 -36.99 14.48
C LEU A 16 -9.13 -36.75 15.88
N GLY A 17 -8.63 -37.78 16.57
CA GLY A 17 -7.95 -37.65 17.85
C GLY A 17 -6.76 -36.69 17.78
N PHE A 18 -5.93 -36.80 16.73
CA PHE A 18 -4.82 -35.87 16.50
C PHE A 18 -5.27 -34.45 16.13
N LEU A 19 -6.39 -34.29 15.43
CA LEU A 19 -6.95 -32.99 15.06
C LEU A 19 -7.76 -32.33 16.19
N THR A 20 -8.20 -33.10 17.19
CA THR A 20 -9.13 -32.67 18.24
C THR A 20 -8.63 -31.43 19.00
N PRO A 21 -7.36 -31.32 19.43
CA PRO A 21 -6.88 -30.11 20.11
C PRO A 21 -6.99 -28.83 19.26
N ASN A 22 -6.70 -28.94 17.96
CA ASN A 22 -6.80 -27.80 17.04
C ASN A 22 -8.27 -27.40 16.79
N ILE A 23 -9.14 -28.39 16.55
CA ILE A 23 -10.57 -28.15 16.35
C ILE A 23 -11.20 -27.53 17.60
N LEU A 24 -10.91 -28.06 18.78
CA LEU A 24 -11.38 -27.50 20.05
C LEU A 24 -10.90 -26.06 20.26
N GLY A 25 -9.63 -25.79 19.98
CA GLY A 25 -9.07 -24.43 20.04
C GLY A 25 -9.81 -23.47 19.10
N PHE A 26 -10.00 -23.87 17.84
CA PHE A 26 -10.73 -23.06 16.85
C PHE A 26 -12.19 -22.81 17.26
N LEU A 27 -12.92 -23.85 17.67
CA LEU A 27 -14.31 -23.70 18.08
C LEU A 27 -14.43 -22.78 19.30
N THR A 28 -13.57 -22.97 20.29
CA THR A 28 -13.64 -22.24 21.57
C THR A 28 -13.21 -20.79 21.42
N PHE A 29 -12.09 -20.52 20.75
CA PHE A 29 -11.48 -19.19 20.70
C PHE A 29 -11.79 -18.41 19.42
N THR A 30 -12.37 -19.03 18.40
CA THR A 30 -12.74 -18.35 17.15
C THR A 30 -14.23 -18.42 16.89
N THR A 31 -14.84 -19.61 16.86
CA THR A 31 -16.25 -19.74 16.50
C THR A 31 -17.19 -19.18 17.56
N ILE A 32 -16.96 -19.45 18.86
CA ILE A 32 -17.81 -18.94 19.93
C ILE A 32 -17.80 -17.39 19.98
N PRO A 33 -16.63 -16.70 20.03
CA PRO A 33 -16.60 -15.23 19.99
C PRO A 33 -17.22 -14.64 18.73
N LEU A 34 -17.06 -15.31 17.58
CA LEU A 34 -17.68 -14.89 16.32
C LEU A 34 -19.21 -14.93 16.41
N ILE A 35 -19.79 -16.04 16.87
CA ILE A 35 -21.24 -16.18 17.06
C ILE A 35 -21.73 -15.14 18.07
N PHE A 36 -21.01 -14.95 19.18
CA PHE A 36 -21.37 -13.95 20.18
C PHE A 36 -21.31 -12.52 19.63
N SER A 37 -20.30 -12.19 18.82
CA SER A 37 -20.23 -10.92 18.10
C SER A 37 -21.38 -10.73 17.13
N MET A 38 -21.82 -11.80 16.45
CA MET A 38 -23.01 -11.75 15.59
C MET A 38 -24.24 -11.40 16.43
N ILE A 39 -24.48 -12.08 17.55
CA ILE A 39 -25.61 -11.79 18.43
C ILE A 39 -25.57 -10.36 18.96
N MET A 40 -24.38 -9.86 19.35
CA MET A 40 -24.21 -8.48 19.78
C MET A 40 -24.59 -7.48 18.68
N ALA A 41 -24.27 -7.75 17.41
CA ALA A 41 -24.57 -6.84 16.31
C ALA A 41 -26.07 -6.56 16.12
N PHE A 42 -26.94 -7.51 16.49
CA PHE A 42 -28.41 -7.35 16.44
C PHE A 42 -29.02 -6.98 17.80
N SER A 43 -28.21 -6.63 18.79
CA SER A 43 -28.65 -6.27 20.15
C SER A 43 -28.26 -4.83 20.49
N ASN A 44 -28.99 -4.16 21.39
CA ASN A 44 -28.68 -2.80 21.85
C ASN A 44 -27.58 -2.76 22.94
N TRP A 45 -26.62 -3.69 22.89
CA TRP A 45 -25.65 -3.85 23.98
C TRP A 45 -24.74 -2.63 24.09
N ASP A 46 -24.90 -1.88 25.18
CA ASP A 46 -24.07 -0.74 25.55
C ASP A 46 -23.62 -0.90 27.01
N LEU A 47 -22.30 -0.95 27.25
CA LEU A 47 -21.70 -1.16 28.58
C LEU A 47 -21.99 -0.03 29.58
N LYS A 48 -22.30 1.18 29.12
CA LYS A 48 -22.69 2.31 30.00
C LYS A 48 -24.13 2.18 30.46
N LEU A 49 -25.00 1.65 29.60
CA LEU A 49 -26.42 1.49 29.88
C LEU A 49 -26.72 0.15 30.57
N HIS A 50 -26.06 -0.92 30.13
CA HIS A 50 -26.26 -2.30 30.55
C HIS A 50 -25.06 -2.72 31.40
N ASN A 51 -25.14 -2.44 32.70
CA ASN A 51 -24.11 -2.80 33.67
C ASN A 51 -24.73 -3.44 34.92
N MET A 52 -23.89 -4.03 35.78
CA MET A 52 -24.33 -4.73 36.99
C MET A 52 -25.15 -3.84 37.95
N PHE A 53 -25.03 -2.51 37.83
CA PHE A 53 -25.73 -1.53 38.67
C PHE A 53 -27.05 -1.03 38.04
N LYS A 54 -27.38 -1.45 36.82
CA LYS A 54 -28.62 -1.10 36.11
C LYS A 54 -29.28 -2.36 35.51
N PRO A 55 -29.83 -3.25 36.36
CA PRO A 55 -30.42 -4.52 35.92
C PRO A 55 -31.69 -4.35 35.06
N GLU A 56 -32.34 -3.17 35.12
CA GLU A 56 -33.54 -2.86 34.34
C GLU A 56 -33.25 -2.65 32.84
N ALA A 57 -32.00 -2.31 32.50
CA ALA A 57 -31.53 -2.23 31.13
C ALA A 57 -30.84 -3.56 30.78
N SER A 58 -31.64 -4.57 30.41
CA SER A 58 -31.11 -5.82 29.85
C SER A 58 -30.94 -5.69 28.32
N PRO A 59 -29.87 -6.25 27.74
CA PRO A 59 -29.68 -6.21 26.30
C PRO A 59 -30.85 -6.92 25.62
N HIS A 60 -31.56 -6.21 24.74
CA HIS A 60 -32.63 -6.77 23.93
C HIS A 60 -32.27 -6.73 22.45
N PHE A 61 -32.95 -7.59 21.70
CA PHE A 61 -32.78 -7.71 20.26
C PHE A 61 -33.44 -6.50 19.56
N VAL A 62 -32.65 -5.77 18.78
CA VAL A 62 -33.06 -4.59 18.00
C VAL A 62 -33.11 -4.83 16.49
N GLY A 63 -32.89 -6.09 16.06
CA GLY A 63 -32.88 -6.43 14.65
C GLY A 63 -31.80 -5.67 13.89
N ILE A 64 -32.19 -4.95 12.82
CA ILE A 64 -31.27 -4.32 11.86
C ILE A 64 -30.95 -2.86 12.24
N GLU A 65 -31.45 -2.35 13.36
CA GLU A 65 -31.31 -0.93 13.74
C GLU A 65 -29.85 -0.47 13.78
N ASN A 66 -28.93 -1.26 14.35
CA ASN A 66 -27.51 -0.94 14.39
C ASN A 66 -26.91 -0.76 12.98
N PHE A 67 -27.32 -1.59 12.02
CA PHE A 67 -26.87 -1.50 10.64
C PHE A 67 -27.48 -0.31 9.90
N GLN A 68 -28.76 0.01 10.15
CA GLN A 68 -29.39 1.21 9.60
C GLN A 68 -28.68 2.47 10.11
N ARG A 69 -28.44 2.55 11.42
CA ARG A 69 -27.71 3.63 12.07
C ARG A 69 -26.30 3.80 11.49
N LEU A 70 -25.61 2.69 11.26
CA LEU A 70 -24.28 2.66 10.65
C LEU A 70 -24.30 3.27 9.24
N LEU A 71 -25.20 2.79 8.38
CA LEU A 71 -25.30 3.21 6.97
C LEU A 71 -25.86 4.62 6.80
N SER A 72 -26.63 5.13 7.77
CA SER A 72 -27.10 6.52 7.77
C SER A 72 -26.05 7.51 8.27
N ASN A 73 -24.97 7.04 8.90
CA ASN A 73 -23.96 7.92 9.50
C ASN A 73 -22.94 8.39 8.45
N SER A 74 -22.75 9.71 8.33
CA SER A 74 -21.75 10.31 7.43
C SER A 74 -20.31 9.93 7.79
N ASP A 75 -20.02 9.73 9.09
CA ASP A 75 -18.70 9.35 9.56
C ASP A 75 -18.29 7.96 9.07
N PHE A 76 -19.24 7.03 8.89
CA PHE A 76 -18.95 5.71 8.33
C PHE A 76 -18.30 5.81 6.95
N TYR A 77 -18.89 6.61 6.06
CA TYR A 77 -18.36 6.81 4.70
C TYR A 77 -17.01 7.53 4.71
N LYS A 78 -16.80 8.45 5.66
CA LYS A 78 -15.51 9.11 5.86
C LYS A 78 -14.42 8.12 6.29
N TYR A 79 -14.71 7.25 7.26
CA TYR A 79 -13.74 6.24 7.73
C TYR A 79 -13.50 5.13 6.72
N LEU A 80 -14.54 4.73 5.98
CA LEU A 80 -14.41 3.85 4.82
C LEU A 80 -13.50 4.51 3.77
N GLY A 81 -13.73 5.77 3.43
CA GLY A 81 -12.90 6.54 2.50
C GLY A 81 -11.44 6.65 2.97
N ASN A 82 -11.20 6.87 4.26
CA ASN A 82 -9.85 6.87 4.82
C ASN A 82 -9.19 5.48 4.73
N THR A 83 -9.94 4.41 5.00
CA THR A 83 -9.44 3.03 4.91
C THR A 83 -9.06 2.69 3.47
N LEU A 84 -9.93 3.00 2.50
CA LEU A 84 -9.67 2.85 1.07
C LEU A 84 -8.48 3.70 0.61
N PHE A 85 -8.33 4.91 1.16
CA PHE A 85 -7.17 5.76 0.89
C PHE A 85 -5.87 5.10 1.37
N PHE A 86 -5.83 4.54 2.58
CA PHE A 86 -4.65 3.80 3.04
C PHE A 86 -4.38 2.52 2.22
N MET A 87 -5.43 1.87 1.70
CA MET A 87 -5.28 0.74 0.78
C MET A 87 -4.62 1.12 -0.55
N MET A 88 -4.64 2.40 -0.95
CA MET A 88 -3.85 2.85 -2.10
C MET A 88 -2.36 2.60 -1.92
N ASN A 89 -1.87 2.39 -0.69
CA ASN A 89 -0.48 2.01 -0.42
C ASN A 89 -0.13 0.59 -0.92
N ILE A 90 -1.12 -0.29 -1.10
CA ILE A 90 -0.89 -1.70 -1.46
C ILE A 90 -0.01 -1.84 -2.71
N PRO A 91 -0.30 -1.16 -3.84
CA PRO A 91 0.47 -1.34 -5.06
C PRO A 91 1.87 -0.73 -4.94
N PHE A 92 2.04 0.33 -4.14
CA PHE A 92 3.37 0.85 -3.81
C PHE A 92 4.17 -0.18 -3.04
N THR A 93 3.60 -0.75 -1.98
CA THR A 93 4.24 -1.80 -1.19
C THR A 93 4.65 -3.00 -2.05
N ILE A 94 3.77 -3.46 -2.95
CA ILE A 94 4.06 -4.60 -3.83
C ILE A 94 5.22 -4.27 -4.77
N GLY A 95 5.16 -3.12 -5.45
CA GLY A 95 6.23 -2.67 -6.36
C GLY A 95 7.55 -2.47 -5.62
N GLY A 96 7.52 -1.82 -4.46
CA GLY A 96 8.69 -1.60 -3.61
C GLY A 96 9.29 -2.92 -3.11
N SER A 97 8.46 -3.87 -2.65
CA SER A 97 8.90 -5.19 -2.21
C SER A 97 9.53 -5.98 -3.35
N LEU A 98 8.96 -5.92 -4.56
CA LEU A 98 9.52 -6.56 -5.75
C LEU A 98 10.86 -5.93 -6.15
N ILE A 99 10.99 -4.61 -6.13
CA ILE A 99 12.25 -3.91 -6.40
C ILE A 99 13.31 -4.36 -5.39
N CYS A 100 12.98 -4.37 -4.10
CA CYS A 100 13.89 -4.85 -3.05
C CYS A 100 14.26 -6.31 -3.26
N ALA A 101 13.30 -7.18 -3.57
CA ALA A 101 13.56 -8.58 -3.88
C ALA A 101 14.48 -8.74 -5.10
N LEU A 102 14.28 -7.99 -6.18
CA LEU A 102 15.15 -8.01 -7.37
C LEU A 102 16.57 -7.55 -7.05
N LEU A 103 16.73 -6.51 -6.21
CA LEU A 103 18.04 -6.04 -5.76
C LEU A 103 18.77 -7.09 -4.90
N LEU A 104 18.03 -7.89 -4.12
CA LEU A 104 18.57 -8.90 -3.19
C LEU A 104 18.63 -10.32 -3.77
N SER A 105 17.94 -10.58 -4.87
CA SER A 105 17.84 -11.88 -5.54
C SER A 105 19.11 -12.26 -6.29
N LYS A 106 19.89 -11.26 -6.72
CA LYS A 106 21.20 -11.51 -7.29
C LYS A 106 22.11 -11.97 -6.16
N ASP A 107 22.44 -13.26 -6.16
CA ASP A 107 23.67 -13.71 -5.54
C ASP A 107 24.78 -12.76 -6.00
N LEU A 108 25.34 -11.99 -5.06
CA LEU A 108 26.50 -11.13 -5.30
C LEU A 108 27.77 -11.96 -5.55
N ARG A 109 27.64 -13.16 -6.16
CA ARG A 109 28.71 -14.09 -6.50
C ARG A 109 29.37 -13.82 -7.85
N GLY A 110 29.10 -12.70 -8.51
CA GLY A 110 29.82 -12.35 -9.74
C GLY A 110 29.79 -10.87 -10.12
N GLY A 111 30.93 -10.18 -10.01
CA GLY A 111 31.23 -8.96 -10.76
C GLY A 111 31.58 -7.73 -9.92
N SER A 112 32.89 -7.55 -9.70
CA SER A 112 33.62 -6.52 -8.93
C SER A 112 33.27 -5.02 -9.17
N LYS A 113 32.33 -4.65 -10.05
CA LYS A 113 31.94 -3.25 -10.33
C LYS A 113 30.65 -2.79 -9.62
N LYS A 114 29.69 -3.68 -9.36
CA LYS A 114 28.42 -3.31 -8.70
C LYS A 114 28.58 -3.17 -7.18
N SER A 115 29.42 -4.02 -6.58
CA SER A 115 29.85 -3.85 -5.20
C SER A 115 30.68 -2.56 -5.04
N ALA A 116 31.52 -2.20 -6.00
CA ALA A 116 32.27 -0.94 -5.99
C ALA A 116 31.34 0.29 -6.07
N LEU A 117 30.29 0.26 -6.91
CA LEU A 117 29.30 1.34 -6.95
C LEU A 117 28.54 1.47 -5.63
N MET A 118 28.15 0.34 -5.00
CA MET A 118 27.49 0.38 -3.69
C MET A 118 28.44 0.83 -2.57
N ILE A 119 29.72 0.48 -2.62
CA ILE A 119 30.75 0.96 -1.68
C ILE A 119 30.99 2.47 -1.88
N ILE A 120 31.02 2.96 -3.12
CA ILE A 120 31.13 4.39 -3.44
C ILE A 120 29.89 5.15 -2.98
N ALA A 121 28.68 4.63 -3.24
CA ALA A 121 27.43 5.22 -2.74
C ALA A 121 27.39 5.25 -1.21
N THR A 122 27.89 4.21 -0.56
CA THR A 122 28.02 4.11 0.90
C THR A 122 29.06 5.11 1.43
N ALA A 123 30.20 5.26 0.76
CA ALA A 123 31.24 6.23 1.10
C ALA A 123 30.78 7.68 0.91
N ILE A 124 30.00 7.97 -0.15
CA ILE A 124 29.36 9.27 -0.37
C ILE A 124 28.31 9.55 0.70
N LEU A 125 27.52 8.55 1.10
CA LEU A 125 26.52 8.70 2.16
C LEU A 125 27.20 8.96 3.52
N ILE A 126 28.27 8.21 3.83
CA ILE A 126 29.09 8.39 5.03
C ILE A 126 29.74 9.78 5.02
N ALA A 127 30.35 10.20 3.91
CA ALA A 127 30.96 11.53 3.78
C ALA A 127 29.91 12.65 3.88
N SER A 128 28.71 12.46 3.33
CA SER A 128 27.59 13.42 3.44
C SER A 128 27.07 13.52 4.87
N CYS A 129 27.00 12.39 5.59
CA CYS A 129 26.60 12.35 6.99
C CYS A 129 27.67 12.94 7.93
N ILE A 130 28.96 12.72 7.64
CA ILE A 130 30.07 13.34 8.36
C ILE A 130 30.10 14.86 8.11
N MET A 131 29.88 15.29 6.85
CA MET A 131 29.70 16.70 6.51
C MET A 131 28.52 17.33 7.26
N LEU A 132 27.39 16.62 7.38
CA LEU A 132 26.23 17.06 8.17
C LEU A 132 26.57 17.21 9.66
N THR A 133 27.47 16.38 10.21
CA THR A 133 27.95 16.53 11.58
C THR A 133 28.98 17.65 11.76
N LEU A 134 29.77 17.98 10.73
CA LEU A 134 30.82 19.01 10.77
C LEU A 134 30.30 20.43 10.47
N VAL A 135 29.21 20.57 9.70
CA VAL A 135 28.66 21.87 9.27
C VAL A 135 27.52 22.39 10.18
N GLY A 136 27.26 21.71 11.29
CA GLY A 136 26.57 22.31 12.44
C GLY A 136 25.27 21.61 12.81
N MET A 137 25.17 21.26 14.09
CA MET A 137 24.17 21.77 15.02
C MET A 137 24.38 21.08 16.38
N GLY A 138 24.50 21.89 17.43
CA GLY A 138 24.36 21.40 18.80
C GLY A 138 23.01 20.69 19.00
N ALA A 139 23.05 19.67 19.85
CA ALA A 139 21.93 18.83 20.30
C ALA A 139 21.22 17.97 19.22
N SER A 140 21.69 16.74 19.03
CA SER A 140 21.10 15.62 19.77
C SER A 140 21.93 14.34 19.56
N ALA A 141 22.19 13.60 20.64
CA ALA A 141 22.78 12.27 20.59
C ALA A 141 22.03 11.29 19.67
N MET A 142 20.78 11.63 19.30
CA MET A 142 19.92 10.85 18.42
C MET A 142 20.36 10.91 16.95
N THR A 143 20.83 12.06 16.44
CA THR A 143 21.40 12.16 15.08
C THR A 143 22.70 11.37 14.99
N ILE A 144 23.56 11.46 16.00
CA ILE A 144 24.82 10.68 16.06
C ILE A 144 24.53 9.19 16.18
N LEU A 145 23.54 8.78 16.98
CA LEU A 145 23.15 7.37 17.14
C LEU A 145 22.52 6.80 15.86
N VAL A 146 21.64 7.55 15.21
CA VAL A 146 21.00 7.13 13.95
C VAL A 146 22.02 7.06 12.80
N CYS A 147 22.92 8.05 12.69
CA CYS A 147 23.99 8.04 11.70
C CYS A 147 25.05 6.97 12.03
N GLY A 148 25.40 6.78 13.30
CA GLY A 148 26.33 5.75 13.76
C GLY A 148 25.81 4.34 13.47
N LEU A 149 24.57 4.05 13.85
CA LEU A 149 23.91 2.79 13.50
C LEU A 149 23.79 2.62 11.98
N GLY A 150 23.38 3.66 11.25
CA GLY A 150 23.32 3.64 9.78
C GLY A 150 24.67 3.31 9.14
N CYS A 151 25.74 3.94 9.60
CA CYS A 151 27.11 3.65 9.18
C CYS A 151 27.53 2.22 9.54
N THR A 152 27.28 1.75 10.77
CA THR A 152 27.62 0.38 11.20
C THR A 152 26.89 -0.67 10.38
N PHE A 153 25.61 -0.44 10.08
CA PHE A 153 24.81 -1.35 9.25
C PHE A 153 25.25 -1.35 7.79
N LEU A 154 25.57 -0.19 7.21
CA LEU A 154 26.05 -0.10 5.84
C LEU A 154 27.46 -0.67 5.67
N VAL A 155 28.37 -0.44 6.63
CA VAL A 155 29.70 -1.05 6.66
C VAL A 155 29.61 -2.55 6.89
N GLY A 156 28.72 -3.00 7.79
CA GLY A 156 28.40 -4.42 7.96
C GLY A 156 27.84 -5.06 6.68
N GLY A 157 27.04 -4.32 5.92
CA GLY A 157 26.52 -4.73 4.60
C GLY A 157 27.62 -4.88 3.55
N ALA A 158 28.57 -3.95 3.52
CA ALA A 158 29.73 -4.02 2.63
C ALA A 158 30.66 -5.21 2.95
N LEU A 159 30.78 -5.59 4.23
CA LEU A 159 31.63 -6.70 4.70
C LEU A 159 30.92 -8.07 4.67
N GLY A 160 29.61 -8.12 4.87
CA GLY A 160 28.84 -9.36 5.06
C GLY A 160 28.01 -9.84 3.86
N GLY A 161 28.15 -9.21 2.69
CA GLY A 161 27.50 -9.65 1.44
C GLY A 161 25.96 -9.57 1.45
N SER A 162 25.31 -10.37 0.60
CA SER A 162 23.84 -10.31 0.39
C SER A 162 23.02 -10.63 1.64
N THR A 163 23.56 -11.42 2.58
CA THR A 163 22.88 -11.82 3.82
C THR A 163 22.64 -10.64 4.75
N VAL A 164 23.62 -9.73 4.91
CA VAL A 164 23.44 -8.56 5.78
C VAL A 164 22.41 -7.60 5.19
N TYR A 165 22.44 -7.36 3.88
CA TYR A 165 21.42 -6.54 3.23
C TYR A 165 20.02 -7.14 3.39
N ARG A 166 19.85 -8.45 3.22
CA ARG A 166 18.58 -9.13 3.50
C ARG A 166 18.11 -8.84 4.93
N THR A 167 18.96 -9.04 5.93
CA THR A 167 18.65 -8.78 7.34
C THR A 167 18.28 -7.32 7.61
N LEU A 168 18.96 -6.35 6.99
CA LEU A 168 18.65 -4.92 7.14
C LEU A 168 17.29 -4.55 6.58
N PHE A 169 16.96 -5.07 5.39
CA PHE A 169 15.65 -4.85 4.80
C PHE A 169 14.55 -5.52 5.64
N TYR A 170 14.83 -6.59 6.39
CA TYR A 170 13.87 -7.22 7.31
C TYR A 170 13.67 -6.50 8.64
N LEU A 171 14.63 -5.66 9.05
CA LEU A 171 14.61 -5.03 10.36
C LEU A 171 13.29 -4.32 10.71
N PRO A 172 12.61 -3.59 9.80
CA PRO A 172 11.33 -2.94 10.10
C PRO A 172 10.27 -3.91 10.65
N HIS A 173 10.24 -5.16 10.17
CA HIS A 173 9.25 -6.15 10.60
C HIS A 173 9.54 -6.73 12.00
N PHE A 174 10.81 -6.78 12.41
CA PHE A 174 11.18 -7.31 13.73
C PHE A 174 10.99 -6.28 14.86
N THR A 175 10.79 -5.01 14.52
CA THR A 175 10.49 -3.98 15.51
C THR A 175 9.04 -4.06 15.99
N ALA A 176 8.81 -3.96 17.31
CA ALA A 176 7.46 -3.94 17.86
C ALA A 176 6.65 -2.75 17.32
N GLY A 177 5.47 -3.01 16.75
CA GLY A 177 4.68 -2.00 16.02
C GLY A 177 4.52 -0.68 16.78
N VAL A 178 4.08 -0.73 18.04
CA VAL A 178 3.90 0.47 18.89
C VAL A 178 5.20 1.24 19.11
N ALA A 179 6.32 0.55 19.36
CA ALA A 179 7.61 1.21 19.56
C ALA A 179 8.06 1.94 18.28
N THR A 180 7.84 1.31 17.12
CA THR A 180 8.12 1.88 15.81
C THR A 180 7.25 3.11 15.54
N TYR A 181 5.95 3.05 15.83
CA TYR A 181 5.05 4.20 15.70
C TYR A 181 5.46 5.36 16.61
N LEU A 182 5.88 5.10 17.84
CA LEU A 182 6.38 6.13 18.76
C LEU A 182 7.71 6.74 18.29
N LEU A 183 8.60 5.94 17.72
CA LEU A 183 9.83 6.42 17.10
C LEU A 183 9.50 7.35 15.92
N TRP A 184 8.66 6.90 14.98
CA TRP A 184 8.22 7.73 13.85
C TRP A 184 7.48 9.00 14.30
N LYS A 185 6.68 8.93 15.36
CA LYS A 185 6.04 10.11 15.96
C LYS A 185 7.07 11.13 16.47
N LYS A 186 8.19 10.69 17.04
CA LYS A 186 9.32 11.57 17.40
C LYS A 186 10.07 12.09 16.18
N LEU A 187 10.29 11.24 15.17
CA LEU A 187 10.95 11.64 13.92
C LEU A 187 10.17 12.75 13.18
N TYR A 188 8.83 12.64 13.19
CA TYR A 188 7.90 13.59 12.60
C TYR A 188 7.58 14.81 13.47
N ASN A 189 8.23 14.97 14.63
CA ASN A 189 8.01 16.15 15.46
C ASN A 189 8.44 17.42 14.68
N PRO A 190 7.56 18.43 14.52
CA PRO A 190 7.89 19.60 13.71
C PRO A 190 9.06 20.44 14.22
N ILE A 191 9.27 20.47 15.54
CA ILE A 191 10.21 21.36 16.23
C ILE A 191 11.55 20.66 16.45
N SER A 192 11.52 19.46 17.04
CA SER A 192 12.72 18.72 17.47
C SER A 192 13.00 17.45 16.66
N GLY A 193 12.16 17.15 15.67
CA GLY A 193 12.30 15.94 14.86
C GLY A 193 13.48 16.04 13.89
N PRO A 194 14.34 15.02 13.78
CA PRO A 194 15.46 15.02 12.84
C PRO A 194 15.03 15.12 11.37
N ILE A 195 13.81 14.68 11.02
CA ILE A 195 13.27 14.83 9.66
C ILE A 195 13.13 16.31 9.31
N ASN A 196 12.53 17.12 10.19
CA ASN A 196 12.34 18.55 9.91
C ASN A 196 13.65 19.33 10.03
N GLN A 197 14.53 18.94 10.94
CA GLN A 197 15.86 19.55 11.07
C GLN A 197 16.72 19.35 9.82
N THR A 198 16.63 18.18 9.18
CA THR A 198 17.33 17.90 7.91
C THR A 198 16.62 18.52 6.70
N LEU A 199 15.29 18.59 6.73
CA LEU A 199 14.48 19.11 5.62
C LEU A 199 14.53 20.65 5.53
N ASN A 200 14.50 21.37 6.65
CA ASN A 200 14.45 22.84 6.68
C ASN A 200 15.60 23.52 5.88
N PRO A 201 16.88 23.11 6.01
CA PRO A 201 17.96 23.67 5.20
C PRO A 201 17.80 23.37 3.69
N ILE A 202 17.29 22.19 3.35
CA ILE A 202 17.04 21.79 1.95
C ILE A 202 15.91 22.63 1.37
N LEU A 203 14.82 22.81 2.13
CA LEU A 203 13.68 23.62 1.74
C LEU A 203 14.08 25.07 1.48
N LYS A 204 14.91 25.68 2.33
CA LYS A 204 15.45 27.03 2.09
C LYS A 204 16.24 27.14 0.78
N LYS A 205 17.02 26.11 0.41
CA LYS A 205 17.75 26.09 -0.87
C LYS A 205 16.81 25.91 -2.05
N VAL A 206 15.81 25.04 -1.92
CA VAL A 206 14.77 24.83 -2.92
C VAL A 206 13.96 26.10 -3.12
N GLU A 207 13.63 26.82 -2.05
CA GLU A 207 12.90 28.08 -2.07
C GLU A 207 13.59 29.13 -2.94
N VAL A 208 14.91 29.32 -2.76
CA VAL A 208 15.71 30.23 -3.60
C VAL A 208 15.66 29.81 -5.08
N ALA A 209 15.79 28.51 -5.37
CA ALA A 209 15.75 28.00 -6.74
C ALA A 209 14.36 28.16 -7.39
N VAL A 210 13.29 27.94 -6.61
CA VAL A 210 11.90 28.06 -7.06
C VAL A 210 11.54 29.50 -7.32
N ASN A 211 11.91 30.42 -6.42
CA ASN A 211 11.67 31.86 -6.59
C ASN A 211 12.48 32.45 -7.76
N ALA A 212 13.60 31.83 -8.14
CA ALA A 212 14.36 32.18 -9.34
C ALA A 212 13.76 31.60 -10.65
N THR A 213 12.78 30.70 -10.57
CA THR A 213 12.20 30.02 -11.73
C THR A 213 10.93 30.72 -12.22
N ASN A 214 10.87 31.01 -13.52
CA ASN A 214 9.67 31.60 -14.13
C ASN A 214 8.44 30.70 -13.98
N SER A 215 7.29 31.30 -13.65
CA SER A 215 6.00 30.62 -13.49
C SER A 215 5.57 29.81 -14.72
N SER A 216 5.94 30.25 -15.93
CA SER A 216 5.67 29.56 -17.19
C SER A 216 6.35 28.19 -17.30
N VAL A 217 7.57 28.05 -16.77
CA VAL A 217 8.33 26.77 -16.81
C VAL A 217 7.66 25.74 -15.89
N ILE A 218 7.14 26.20 -14.76
CA ILE A 218 6.50 25.36 -13.76
C ILE A 218 5.13 24.88 -14.27
N GLN A 219 4.37 25.76 -14.94
CA GLN A 219 3.15 25.38 -15.64
C GLN A 219 3.42 24.39 -16.79
N ALA A 220 4.50 24.58 -17.56
CA ALA A 220 4.89 23.64 -18.62
C ALA A 220 5.21 22.24 -18.05
N GLY A 221 5.89 22.16 -16.89
CA GLY A 221 6.15 20.91 -16.18
C GLY A 221 4.87 20.16 -15.80
N LEU A 222 3.82 20.88 -15.37
CA LEU A 222 2.53 20.29 -15.06
C LEU A 222 1.84 19.71 -16.31
N TRP A 223 1.89 20.41 -17.45
CA TRP A 223 1.36 19.89 -18.71
C TRP A 223 2.13 18.66 -19.21
N ILE A 224 3.46 18.63 -19.03
CA ILE A 224 4.27 17.44 -19.32
C ILE A 224 3.83 16.25 -18.45
N ALA A 225 3.58 16.47 -17.15
CA ALA A 225 3.09 15.41 -16.28
C ALA A 225 1.73 14.84 -16.76
N ILE A 226 0.83 15.70 -17.24
CA ILE A 226 -0.46 15.27 -17.81
C ILE A 226 -0.26 14.43 -19.08
N ILE A 227 0.63 14.85 -19.98
CA ILE A 227 0.98 14.11 -21.19
C ILE A 227 1.55 12.73 -20.82
N VAL A 228 2.44 12.67 -19.83
CA VAL A 228 3.02 11.42 -19.33
C VAL A 228 1.94 10.51 -18.73
N ILE A 229 1.01 11.03 -17.93
CA ILE A 229 -0.13 10.27 -17.40
C ILE A 229 -0.98 9.70 -18.55
N GLY A 230 -1.30 10.52 -19.55
CA GLY A 230 -2.05 10.10 -20.74
C GLY A 230 -1.31 9.01 -21.54
N ALA A 231 0.00 9.13 -21.70
CA ALA A 231 0.82 8.13 -22.39
C ALA A 231 0.87 6.80 -21.62
N ILE A 232 1.01 6.84 -20.29
CA ILE A 232 0.96 5.65 -19.44
C ILE A 232 -0.41 4.97 -19.53
N LEU A 233 -1.49 5.75 -19.46
CA LEU A 233 -2.85 5.23 -19.62
C LEU A 233 -3.05 4.60 -21.00
N PHE A 234 -2.59 5.25 -22.07
CA PHE A 234 -2.66 4.71 -23.43
C PHE A 234 -1.89 3.39 -23.58
N MET A 235 -0.65 3.33 -23.10
CA MET A 235 0.13 2.09 -23.11
C MET A 235 -0.57 0.98 -22.32
N GLY A 236 -1.16 1.34 -21.18
CA GLY A 236 -1.92 0.43 -20.34
C GLY A 236 -3.12 -0.18 -21.06
N LEU A 237 -3.94 0.69 -21.66
CA LEU A 237 -5.16 0.31 -22.38
C LEU A 237 -4.84 -0.47 -23.66
N LYS A 238 -3.80 -0.08 -24.40
CA LYS A 238 -3.33 -0.80 -25.59
C LYS A 238 -2.95 -2.23 -25.24
N ARG A 239 -2.17 -2.43 -24.17
CA ARG A 239 -1.77 -3.78 -23.72
C ARG A 239 -2.97 -4.62 -23.29
N LEU A 240 -3.93 -4.05 -22.54
CA LEU A 240 -5.16 -4.76 -22.16
C LEU A 240 -5.98 -5.16 -23.39
N SER A 241 -6.10 -4.27 -24.37
CA SER A 241 -6.81 -4.55 -25.63
C SER A 241 -6.14 -5.68 -26.42
N THR A 242 -4.80 -5.68 -26.51
CA THR A 242 -4.04 -6.76 -27.13
C THR A 242 -4.25 -8.10 -26.42
N LEU A 243 -4.10 -8.15 -25.09
CA LEU A 243 -4.34 -9.37 -24.31
C LEU A 243 -5.78 -9.90 -24.46
N TRP A 244 -6.75 -9.01 -24.63
CA TRP A 244 -8.14 -9.40 -24.87
C TRP A 244 -8.36 -9.93 -26.29
N ARG A 245 -7.75 -9.29 -27.30
CA ARG A 245 -7.86 -9.69 -28.71
C ARG A 245 -7.22 -11.04 -28.96
N ASP A 246 -6.05 -11.27 -28.35
CA ASP A 246 -5.26 -12.49 -28.48
C ASP A 246 -5.86 -13.67 -27.68
N GLY A 247 -6.94 -13.45 -26.92
CA GLY A 247 -7.62 -14.49 -26.15
C GLY A 247 -6.97 -14.87 -24.82
N ASP A 248 -5.91 -14.17 -24.42
CA ASP A 248 -5.24 -14.37 -23.12
C ASP A 248 -6.09 -13.85 -21.95
N LEU A 249 -6.93 -12.83 -22.18
CA LEU A 249 -7.76 -12.18 -21.17
C LEU A 249 -9.26 -12.31 -21.48
N GLY A 250 -10.02 -12.89 -20.54
CA GLY A 250 -11.47 -13.03 -20.69
C GLY A 250 -12.25 -11.70 -20.56
N SER A 251 -13.36 -11.56 -21.30
CA SER A 251 -14.16 -10.32 -21.36
C SER A 251 -14.75 -9.83 -20.03
N ARG A 252 -14.97 -10.71 -19.04
CA ARG A 252 -15.40 -10.31 -17.69
C ARG A 252 -14.21 -9.95 -16.78
N ALA A 253 -13.04 -10.50 -17.07
CA ALA A 253 -11.82 -10.32 -16.27
C ALA A 253 -11.18 -8.94 -16.52
N ILE A 254 -11.40 -8.33 -17.68
CA ILE A 254 -10.82 -7.02 -18.03
C ILE A 254 -11.35 -5.85 -17.18
N ILE A 255 -12.55 -5.98 -16.58
CA ILE A 255 -13.26 -4.88 -15.91
C ILE A 255 -12.45 -4.33 -14.72
N LEU A 256 -11.95 -5.21 -13.85
CA LEU A 256 -11.25 -4.77 -12.64
C LEU A 256 -9.84 -4.21 -12.94
N PRO A 257 -8.99 -4.85 -13.77
CA PRO A 257 -7.74 -4.25 -14.23
C PRO A 257 -7.95 -2.86 -14.87
N LEU A 258 -8.97 -2.74 -15.73
CA LEU A 258 -9.33 -1.47 -16.36
C LEU A 258 -9.71 -0.41 -15.32
N PHE A 259 -10.51 -0.76 -14.32
CA PHE A 259 -10.85 0.14 -13.21
C PHE A 259 -9.60 0.68 -12.51
N PHE A 260 -8.67 -0.20 -12.12
CA PHE A 260 -7.43 0.24 -11.45
C PHE A 260 -6.52 1.06 -12.36
N LEU A 261 -6.47 0.77 -13.66
CA LEU A 261 -5.69 1.53 -14.61
C LEU A 261 -6.20 2.97 -14.79
N VAL A 262 -7.51 3.17 -14.70
CA VAL A 262 -8.18 4.47 -14.92
C VAL A 262 -8.32 5.27 -13.63
N LEU A 263 -8.35 4.60 -12.47
CA LEU A 263 -8.54 5.20 -11.16
C LEU A 263 -7.62 6.41 -10.90
N PRO A 264 -6.30 6.39 -11.17
CA PRO A 264 -5.44 7.54 -10.93
C PRO A 264 -5.80 8.73 -11.80
N SER A 265 -6.23 8.51 -13.05
CA SER A 265 -6.63 9.58 -13.95
C SER A 265 -7.94 10.24 -13.49
N VAL A 266 -8.88 9.45 -12.97
CA VAL A 266 -10.13 9.97 -12.37
C VAL A 266 -9.81 10.76 -11.10
N MET A 267 -8.96 10.25 -10.22
CA MET A 267 -8.54 10.95 -9.00
C MET A 267 -7.75 12.23 -9.31
N ALA A 268 -6.83 12.16 -10.28
CA ALA A 268 -6.08 13.31 -10.77
C ALA A 268 -7.00 14.41 -11.30
N SER A 269 -8.11 14.05 -11.99
CA SER A 269 -9.10 15.03 -12.42
C SER A 269 -9.75 15.82 -11.27
N GLN A 270 -9.72 15.30 -10.04
CA GLN A 270 -10.23 15.98 -8.85
C GLN A 270 -9.12 16.72 -8.08
N TRP A 271 -7.92 16.15 -8.03
CA TRP A 271 -6.83 16.65 -7.19
C TRP A 271 -5.96 17.71 -7.86
N PHE A 272 -5.95 17.79 -9.19
CA PHE A 272 -5.14 18.79 -9.87
C PHE A 272 -5.59 20.21 -9.51
N PRO A 273 -4.68 21.15 -9.26
CA PRO A 273 -5.03 22.49 -8.81
C PRO A 273 -5.64 23.36 -9.93
N ILE A 274 -5.21 23.17 -11.18
CA ILE A 274 -5.68 23.96 -12.33
C ILE A 274 -6.99 23.37 -12.88
N GLN A 275 -8.04 24.18 -12.99
CA GLN A 275 -9.33 23.73 -13.53
C GLN A 275 -9.24 23.21 -14.98
N ALA A 276 -8.46 23.87 -15.85
CA ALA A 276 -8.22 23.38 -17.21
C ALA A 276 -7.58 21.98 -17.21
N ALA A 277 -6.56 21.75 -16.37
CA ALA A 277 -5.92 20.45 -16.23
C ALA A 277 -6.90 19.36 -15.75
N ARG A 278 -7.79 19.67 -14.80
CA ARG A 278 -8.84 18.74 -14.34
C ARG A 278 -9.69 18.23 -15.50
N TYR A 279 -10.19 19.15 -16.33
CA TYR A 279 -11.01 18.79 -17.49
C TYR A 279 -10.18 18.08 -18.57
N SER A 280 -8.96 18.52 -18.85
CA SER A 280 -8.09 17.88 -19.83
C SER A 280 -7.81 16.41 -19.48
N ILE A 281 -7.47 16.11 -18.22
CA ILE A 281 -7.22 14.74 -17.78
C ILE A 281 -8.49 13.89 -17.90
N ALA A 282 -9.64 14.42 -17.46
CA ALA A 282 -10.91 13.71 -17.55
C ALA A 282 -11.31 13.42 -19.01
N ILE A 283 -11.15 14.39 -19.91
CA ILE A 283 -11.45 14.25 -21.34
C ILE A 283 -10.50 13.24 -21.97
N VAL A 284 -9.19 13.36 -21.76
CA VAL A 284 -8.19 12.44 -22.32
C VAL A 284 -8.44 11.01 -21.83
N ALA A 285 -8.66 10.82 -20.53
CA ALA A 285 -8.96 9.50 -19.98
C ALA A 285 -10.28 8.93 -20.53
N GLY A 286 -11.32 9.75 -20.62
CA GLY A 286 -12.61 9.36 -21.18
C GLY A 286 -12.53 8.99 -22.65
N VAL A 287 -11.82 9.77 -23.47
CA VAL A 287 -11.62 9.49 -24.91
C VAL A 287 -10.81 8.21 -25.10
N LEU A 288 -9.69 8.05 -24.39
CA LEU A 288 -8.87 6.85 -24.48
C LEU A 288 -9.65 5.59 -24.07
N LEU A 289 -10.46 5.68 -23.02
CA LEU A 289 -11.34 4.59 -22.57
C LEU A 289 -12.44 4.30 -23.60
N ALA A 290 -13.09 5.33 -24.14
CA ALA A 290 -14.13 5.16 -25.17
C ALA A 290 -13.57 4.54 -26.45
N VAL A 291 -12.41 4.99 -26.93
CA VAL A 291 -11.74 4.42 -28.11
C VAL A 291 -11.37 2.97 -27.89
N THR A 292 -10.83 2.62 -26.72
CA THR A 292 -10.45 1.24 -26.41
C THR A 292 -11.65 0.33 -26.24
N LEU A 293 -12.72 0.78 -25.58
CA LEU A 293 -13.99 0.04 -25.53
C LEU A 293 -14.62 -0.11 -26.92
N PHE A 294 -14.59 0.93 -27.75
CA PHE A 294 -15.08 0.86 -29.13
C PHE A 294 -14.28 -0.17 -29.95
N MET A 295 -12.95 -0.17 -29.83
CA MET A 295 -12.09 -1.17 -30.46
C MET A 295 -12.45 -2.58 -29.97
N ILE A 296 -12.65 -2.79 -28.67
CA ILE A 296 -13.02 -4.08 -28.10
C ILE A 296 -14.41 -4.54 -28.58
N ILE A 297 -15.38 -3.63 -28.71
CA ILE A 297 -16.74 -3.98 -29.18
C ILE A 297 -16.76 -4.30 -30.68
N THR A 298 -15.96 -3.58 -31.47
CA THR A 298 -15.93 -3.74 -32.94
C THR A 298 -15.03 -4.87 -33.41
N SER A 299 -13.99 -5.21 -32.64
CA SER A 299 -13.14 -6.37 -32.91
C SER A 299 -13.75 -7.64 -32.33
N LYS A 300 -13.56 -8.76 -33.04
CA LYS A 300 -13.84 -10.10 -32.50
C LYS A 300 -12.56 -10.62 -31.85
N GLN A 301 -12.70 -11.37 -30.74
CA GLN A 301 -11.55 -12.10 -30.19
C GLN A 301 -11.06 -13.09 -31.25
N GLU A 302 -9.74 -13.12 -31.48
CA GLU A 302 -9.13 -14.05 -32.43
C GLU A 302 -9.21 -15.49 -31.91
N PHE A 303 -9.20 -15.67 -30.58
CA PHE A 303 -9.27 -16.96 -29.90
C PHE A 303 -10.32 -16.96 -28.78
N ASP A 304 -11.07 -18.06 -28.66
CA ASP A 304 -12.07 -18.25 -27.60
C ASP A 304 -11.39 -18.43 -26.23
N CYS A 305 -11.52 -17.42 -25.37
CA CYS A 305 -10.99 -17.45 -24.01
C CYS A 305 -12.01 -18.00 -23.00
N LYS A 306 -11.58 -18.89 -22.08
CA LYS A 306 -12.41 -19.25 -20.93
C LYS A 306 -12.60 -18.04 -20.01
N PRO A 307 -13.83 -17.76 -19.53
CA PRO A 307 -14.08 -16.66 -18.61
C PRO A 307 -13.19 -16.75 -17.34
N GLY A 308 -12.29 -15.77 -17.16
CA GLY A 308 -11.41 -15.65 -16.00
C GLY A 308 -9.92 -15.86 -16.25
N ASN A 309 -9.51 -16.34 -17.42
CA ASN A 309 -8.08 -16.50 -17.73
C ASN A 309 -7.40 -15.13 -17.94
N GLY A 310 -6.09 -15.08 -17.65
CA GLY A 310 -5.24 -13.89 -17.80
C GLY A 310 -5.49 -12.76 -16.79
N PHE A 311 -6.47 -12.91 -15.91
CA PHE A 311 -6.86 -11.90 -14.92
C PHE A 311 -5.70 -11.44 -14.05
N GLY A 312 -4.92 -12.39 -13.51
CA GLY A 312 -3.79 -12.09 -12.63
C GLY A 312 -2.75 -11.21 -13.32
N ASN A 313 -2.27 -11.61 -14.50
CA ASN A 313 -1.26 -10.86 -15.26
C ASN A 313 -1.76 -9.45 -15.64
N ALA A 314 -3.00 -9.35 -16.13
CA ALA A 314 -3.62 -8.08 -16.50
C ALA A 314 -3.80 -7.15 -15.29
N LEU A 315 -4.35 -7.66 -14.19
CA LEU A 315 -4.54 -6.91 -12.94
C LEU A 315 -3.20 -6.38 -12.45
N MET A 316 -2.17 -7.23 -12.45
CA MET A 316 -0.87 -6.86 -11.93
C MET A 316 -0.19 -5.78 -12.76
N PHE A 317 -0.24 -5.91 -14.08
CA PHE A 317 0.27 -4.87 -14.97
C PHE A 317 -0.44 -3.53 -14.73
N CYS A 318 -1.77 -3.56 -14.56
CA CYS A 318 -2.55 -2.36 -14.28
C CYS A 318 -2.21 -1.75 -12.92
N LEU A 319 -2.02 -2.55 -11.87
CA LEU A 319 -1.58 -2.07 -10.56
C LEU A 319 -0.20 -1.41 -10.62
N PHE A 320 0.73 -1.95 -11.43
CA PHE A 320 2.04 -1.32 -11.64
C PHE A 320 1.92 0.02 -12.39
N MET A 321 1.14 0.07 -13.46
CA MET A 321 0.88 1.32 -14.19
C MET A 321 0.16 2.35 -13.31
N MET A 322 -0.74 1.89 -12.46
CA MET A 322 -1.45 2.72 -11.48
C MET A 322 -0.47 3.43 -10.53
N VAL A 323 0.54 2.71 -10.03
CA VAL A 323 1.59 3.26 -9.15
C VAL A 323 2.34 4.38 -9.86
N ILE A 324 2.78 4.13 -11.09
CA ILE A 324 3.52 5.14 -11.88
C ILE A 324 2.64 6.37 -12.11
N GLN A 325 1.37 6.20 -12.46
CA GLN A 325 0.45 7.33 -12.64
C GLN A 325 0.27 8.13 -11.35
N PHE A 326 0.14 7.50 -10.19
CA PHE A 326 0.05 8.23 -8.92
C PHE A 326 1.34 8.96 -8.55
N ILE A 327 2.51 8.37 -8.83
CA ILE A 327 3.80 9.05 -8.63
C ILE A 327 3.89 10.30 -9.49
N VAL A 328 3.59 10.18 -10.80
CA VAL A 328 3.61 11.31 -11.73
C VAL A 328 2.59 12.38 -11.33
N THR A 329 1.38 11.96 -10.93
CA THR A 329 0.33 12.86 -10.40
C THR A 329 0.82 13.62 -9.17
N GLY A 330 1.39 12.91 -8.19
CA GLY A 330 1.89 13.50 -6.95
C GLY A 330 3.03 14.49 -7.21
N LEU A 331 4.01 14.11 -8.03
CA LEU A 331 5.12 14.98 -8.42
C LEU A 331 4.63 16.23 -9.17
N GLY A 332 3.65 16.08 -10.07
CA GLY A 332 3.06 17.20 -10.81
C GLY A 332 2.34 18.19 -9.90
N ILE A 333 1.58 17.71 -8.91
CA ILE A 333 0.88 18.57 -7.94
C ILE A 333 1.88 19.29 -7.03
N VAL A 334 2.91 18.59 -6.55
CA VAL A 334 3.96 19.19 -5.71
C VAL A 334 4.70 20.27 -6.50
N ALA A 335 5.12 19.97 -7.73
CA ALA A 335 5.82 20.93 -8.58
C ALA A 335 5.02 22.22 -8.83
N TYR A 336 3.70 22.10 -9.01
CA TYR A 336 2.84 23.28 -9.22
C TYR A 336 2.60 24.11 -7.97
N ASN A 337 2.42 23.48 -6.81
CA ASN A 337 2.16 24.21 -5.57
C ASN A 337 3.43 24.80 -4.96
N LEU A 338 4.60 24.30 -5.35
CA LEU A 338 5.90 24.70 -4.80
C LEU A 338 6.16 26.23 -4.84
N PRO A 339 5.84 26.97 -5.92
CA PRO A 339 6.07 28.41 -5.98
C PRO A 339 5.15 29.20 -5.05
N GLY A 340 3.87 28.83 -4.98
CA GLY A 340 2.92 29.46 -4.05
C GLY A 340 3.25 29.18 -2.58
N MET A 341 3.94 28.06 -2.30
CA MET A 341 4.45 27.74 -0.96
C MET A 341 5.79 28.44 -0.66
N ALA A 342 6.56 28.81 -1.69
CA ALA A 342 7.86 29.45 -1.60
C ALA A 342 7.80 30.98 -1.56
N GLU A 343 6.65 31.57 -1.90
CA GLU A 343 6.43 33.01 -1.87
C GLU A 343 6.54 33.53 -0.44
N ILE A 344 7.46 34.48 -0.22
CA ILE A 344 7.57 35.23 1.03
C ILE A 344 6.89 36.58 0.80
N SER A 345 5.82 36.83 1.52
CA SER A 345 5.17 38.14 1.60
C SER A 345 5.59 38.86 2.88
N ILE A 346 5.58 40.19 2.90
CA ILE A 346 5.78 40.96 4.14
C ILE A 346 4.41 41.46 4.57
N ASP A 347 3.91 40.96 5.70
CA ASP A 347 2.68 41.45 6.34
C ASP A 347 3.03 42.10 7.68
N ASN A 348 2.66 43.36 7.86
CA ASN A 348 2.94 44.16 9.07
C ASN A 348 4.39 44.11 9.58
N GLY A 349 5.38 44.10 8.67
CA GLY A 349 6.81 44.06 9.02
C GLY A 349 7.35 42.69 9.41
N VAL A 350 6.54 41.63 9.31
CA VAL A 350 6.93 40.24 9.50
C VAL A 350 7.01 39.57 8.13
N ALA A 351 8.09 38.85 7.85
CA ALA A 351 8.15 37.96 6.70
C ALA A 351 7.17 36.79 6.92
N VAL A 352 6.06 36.79 6.19
CA VAL A 352 5.02 35.77 6.19
C VAL A 352 5.14 34.97 4.89
N GLY A 353 5.60 33.73 4.99
CA GLY A 353 5.77 32.82 3.85
C GLY A 353 7.08 32.06 3.88
N GLY A 354 7.41 31.40 2.77
CA GLY A 354 8.60 30.54 2.63
C GLY A 354 8.33 29.06 2.90
N LEU A 355 9.19 28.20 2.32
CA LEU A 355 9.04 26.75 2.43
C LEU A 355 9.39 26.30 3.85
N SER A 356 8.36 26.00 4.63
CA SER A 356 8.49 25.42 5.97
C SER A 356 8.35 23.89 5.94
N ALA A 357 9.06 23.22 6.84
CA ALA A 357 8.92 21.78 6.94
C ALA A 357 7.48 21.39 7.35
N PRO A 358 6.92 20.31 6.76
CA PRO A 358 5.53 19.95 7.02
C PRO A 358 5.24 19.64 8.48
N GLU A 359 4.03 20.01 8.88
CA GLU A 359 3.38 19.54 10.10
C GLU A 359 2.80 18.13 9.89
N TRP A 360 3.68 17.13 9.87
CA TRP A 360 3.37 15.77 9.42
C TRP A 360 2.13 15.14 10.05
N LEU A 361 1.89 15.33 11.34
CA LEU A 361 0.83 14.63 12.08
C LEU A 361 -0.33 15.53 12.50
N THR A 362 -0.10 16.85 12.58
CA THR A 362 -1.10 17.84 13.01
C THR A 362 -1.84 18.48 11.84
N SER A 363 -1.24 18.51 10.65
CA SER A 363 -1.89 19.06 9.46
C SER A 363 -2.85 18.05 8.82
N TYR A 364 -4.02 18.54 8.41
CA TYR A 364 -5.06 17.74 7.75
C TYR A 364 -4.58 17.16 6.41
N HIS A 365 -3.72 17.89 5.71
CA HIS A 365 -3.20 17.48 4.40
C HIS A 365 -2.03 16.50 4.52
N TRP A 366 -1.20 16.62 5.57
CA TRP A 366 0.02 15.82 5.73
C TRP A 366 -0.16 14.56 6.59
N ALA A 367 -1.16 14.52 7.48
CA ALA A 367 -1.37 13.39 8.38
C ALA A 367 -1.54 12.05 7.63
N LYS A 368 -2.39 11.99 6.59
CA LYS A 368 -2.58 10.74 5.83
C LYS A 368 -1.32 10.32 5.06
N PRO A 369 -0.67 11.21 4.26
CA PRO A 369 0.59 10.87 3.60
C PRO A 369 1.71 10.45 4.55
N ALA A 370 1.86 11.11 5.71
CA ALA A 370 2.87 10.74 6.71
C ALA A 370 2.68 9.31 7.21
N LEU A 371 1.44 8.93 7.52
CA LEU A 371 1.09 7.57 7.90
C LEU A 371 1.31 6.57 6.76
N MET A 372 1.01 6.94 5.52
CA MET A 372 1.29 6.09 4.35
C MET A 372 2.79 5.86 4.14
N LEU A 373 3.63 6.89 4.27
CA LEU A 373 5.08 6.78 4.13
C LEU A 373 5.68 5.83 5.15
N MET A 374 5.25 5.94 6.41
CA MET A 374 5.65 5.03 7.47
C MET A 374 5.18 3.59 7.18
N GLY A 375 3.91 3.43 6.81
CA GLY A 375 3.35 2.12 6.45
C GLY A 375 4.05 1.48 5.26
N PHE A 376 4.43 2.28 4.26
CA PHE A 376 5.21 1.86 3.10
C PHE A 376 6.59 1.37 3.52
N TRP A 377 7.33 2.14 4.33
CA TRP A 377 8.63 1.75 4.87
C TRP A 377 8.57 0.42 5.63
N GLY A 378 7.56 0.24 6.50
CA GLY A 378 7.37 -1.00 7.23
C GLY A 378 7.02 -2.19 6.34
N ALA A 379 6.35 -1.94 5.21
CA ALA A 379 5.82 -2.99 4.37
C ALA A 379 6.77 -3.45 3.24
N ILE A 380 7.63 -2.58 2.70
CA ILE A 380 8.63 -2.94 1.66
C ILE A 380 9.57 -4.04 2.15
N GLY A 381 10.01 -3.93 3.40
CA GLY A 381 10.95 -4.86 4.05
C GLY A 381 10.30 -6.09 4.68
N SER A 382 9.01 -6.30 4.45
CA SER A 382 8.21 -7.28 5.18
C SER A 382 8.12 -8.64 4.44
N ASN A 383 7.10 -9.42 4.81
CA ASN A 383 6.78 -10.73 4.25
C ASN A 383 6.64 -10.73 2.72
N ASN A 384 6.18 -9.64 2.10
CA ASN A 384 6.01 -9.56 0.64
C ASN A 384 7.35 -9.71 -0.11
N MET A 385 8.43 -9.11 0.42
CA MET A 385 9.76 -9.23 -0.16
C MET A 385 10.29 -10.66 -0.06
N LEU A 386 10.04 -11.37 1.06
CA LEU A 386 10.43 -12.78 1.23
C LEU A 386 9.74 -13.68 0.21
N LEU A 387 8.43 -13.49 0.06
CA LEU A 387 7.63 -14.25 -0.90
C LEU A 387 8.17 -14.04 -2.32
N TYR A 388 8.51 -12.79 -2.68
CA TYR A 388 9.15 -12.50 -3.96
C TYR A 388 10.54 -13.10 -4.11
N LEU A 389 11.37 -13.03 -3.08
CA LEU A 389 12.72 -13.58 -3.12
C LEU A 389 12.68 -15.11 -3.32
N ALA A 390 11.81 -15.80 -2.58
CA ALA A 390 11.60 -17.24 -2.72
C ALA A 390 11.07 -17.60 -4.11
N ALA A 391 10.15 -16.81 -4.66
CA ALA A 391 9.61 -17.03 -6.00
C ALA A 391 10.67 -16.78 -7.10
N LEU A 392 11.51 -15.76 -6.96
CA LEU A 392 12.60 -15.47 -7.89
C LEU A 392 13.63 -16.60 -7.94
N THR A 393 13.89 -17.28 -6.81
CA THR A 393 14.79 -18.45 -6.77
C THR A 393 14.22 -19.66 -7.51
N ASN A 394 12.90 -19.76 -7.67
CA ASN A 394 12.25 -20.85 -8.38
C ASN A 394 12.18 -20.64 -9.90
N VAL A 395 12.60 -19.48 -10.43
CA VAL A 395 12.59 -19.23 -11.88
C VAL A 395 13.74 -20.01 -12.56
N PRO A 396 13.46 -20.89 -13.54
CA PRO A 396 14.50 -21.65 -14.23
C PRO A 396 15.53 -20.74 -14.91
N GLY A 397 16.82 -21.02 -14.70
CA GLY A 397 17.92 -20.26 -15.31
C GLY A 397 17.91 -20.30 -16.85
N GLU A 398 17.47 -21.44 -17.41
CA GLU A 398 17.38 -21.70 -18.85
C GLU A 398 16.56 -20.64 -19.61
N LEU A 399 15.51 -20.09 -18.98
CA LEU A 399 14.69 -19.04 -19.58
C LEU A 399 15.47 -17.72 -19.74
N TYR A 400 16.37 -17.43 -18.81
CA TYR A 400 17.23 -16.25 -18.90
C TYR A 400 18.35 -16.47 -19.93
N GLU A 401 18.91 -17.67 -20.00
CA GLU A 401 19.93 -18.04 -21.00
C GLU A 401 19.37 -17.99 -22.42
N ALA A 402 18.17 -18.54 -22.64
CA ALA A 402 17.47 -18.46 -23.92
C ALA A 402 17.22 -17.00 -24.32
N ALA A 403 16.74 -16.17 -23.38
CA ALA A 403 16.52 -14.76 -23.64
C ALA A 403 17.84 -13.99 -23.91
N ASP A 404 18.96 -14.41 -23.31
CA ASP A 404 20.29 -13.86 -23.60
C ASP A 404 20.79 -14.24 -25.00
N ILE A 405 20.50 -15.47 -25.47
CA ILE A 405 20.77 -15.91 -26.84
C ILE A 405 19.96 -15.10 -27.85
N ASP A 406 18.70 -14.79 -27.54
CA ASP A 406 17.81 -13.96 -28.36
C ASP A 406 18.15 -12.45 -28.33
N GLY A 407 19.18 -12.05 -27.57
CA GLY A 407 19.60 -10.65 -27.45
C GLY A 407 18.65 -9.77 -26.65
N ALA A 408 17.84 -10.36 -25.76
CA ALA A 408 16.84 -9.63 -24.99
C ALA A 408 17.48 -8.70 -23.95
N SER A 409 17.06 -7.43 -23.97
CA SER A 409 17.46 -6.44 -22.97
C SER A 409 16.97 -6.82 -21.55
N PRO A 410 17.60 -6.30 -20.48
CA PRO A 410 17.16 -6.58 -19.10
C PRO A 410 15.69 -6.22 -18.82
N PHE A 411 15.16 -5.19 -19.49
CA PHE A 411 13.76 -4.79 -19.36
C PHE A 411 12.81 -5.77 -20.06
N GLN A 412 13.20 -6.30 -21.22
CA GLN A 412 12.47 -7.35 -21.91
C GLN A 412 12.48 -8.65 -21.10
N LYS A 413 13.62 -9.04 -20.53
CA LYS A 413 13.72 -10.20 -19.64
C LYS A 413 12.83 -10.07 -18.41
N PHE A 414 12.77 -8.88 -17.80
CA PHE A 414 11.85 -8.64 -16.68
C PHE A 414 10.38 -8.86 -17.08
N TRP A 415 9.91 -8.24 -18.16
CA TRP A 415 8.50 -8.30 -18.54
C TRP A 415 8.05 -9.62 -19.15
N ASN A 416 8.94 -10.32 -19.84
CA ASN A 416 8.60 -11.53 -20.61
C ASN A 416 9.03 -12.83 -19.92
N VAL A 417 10.02 -12.79 -19.01
CA VAL A 417 10.49 -13.98 -18.28
C VAL A 417 10.15 -13.87 -16.80
N THR A 418 10.64 -12.85 -16.11
CA THR A 418 10.50 -12.75 -14.65
C THR A 418 9.05 -12.51 -14.22
N TRP A 419 8.38 -11.52 -14.82
CA TRP A 419 7.06 -11.07 -14.40
C TRP A 419 5.97 -12.15 -14.55
N PRO A 420 5.88 -12.89 -15.67
CA PRO A 420 4.92 -13.98 -15.80
C PRO A 420 5.13 -15.07 -14.74
N GLN A 421 6.39 -15.42 -14.47
CA GLN A 421 6.74 -16.45 -13.49
C GLN A 421 6.43 -16.02 -12.04
N LEU A 422 6.44 -14.72 -11.76
CA LEU A 422 6.06 -14.17 -10.46
C LEU A 422 4.55 -13.94 -10.29
N ALA A 423 3.74 -14.13 -11.32
CA ALA A 423 2.30 -13.86 -11.27
C ALA A 423 1.56 -14.61 -10.14
N PRO A 424 1.81 -15.90 -9.84
CA PRO A 424 1.10 -16.62 -8.78
C PRO A 424 1.41 -16.05 -7.39
N THR A 425 2.69 -15.80 -7.13
CA THR A 425 3.17 -15.21 -5.87
C THR A 425 2.61 -13.80 -5.69
N THR A 426 2.62 -13.02 -6.77
CA THR A 426 2.11 -11.66 -6.74
C THR A 426 0.61 -11.62 -6.51
N PHE A 427 -0.14 -12.51 -7.15
CA PHE A 427 -1.57 -12.64 -6.92
C PHE A 427 -1.87 -12.96 -5.46
N PHE A 428 -1.15 -13.93 -4.88
CA PHE A 428 -1.26 -14.25 -3.46
C PHE A 428 -0.97 -13.03 -2.56
N ILE A 429 0.09 -12.28 -2.83
CA ILE A 429 0.44 -11.05 -2.11
C ILE A 429 -0.69 -10.02 -2.20
N VAL A 430 -1.26 -9.79 -3.39
CA VAL A 430 -2.37 -8.85 -3.60
C VAL A 430 -3.58 -9.22 -2.76
N VAL A 431 -3.97 -10.50 -2.74
CA VAL A 431 -5.11 -10.97 -1.94
C VAL A 431 -4.86 -10.73 -0.46
N MET A 432 -3.69 -11.12 0.05
CA MET A 432 -3.31 -10.92 1.44
C MET A 432 -3.25 -9.43 1.81
N ALA A 433 -2.71 -8.61 0.92
CA ALA A 433 -2.60 -7.17 1.13
C ALA A 433 -3.97 -6.46 1.11
N MET A 434 -4.91 -6.91 0.28
CA MET A 434 -6.29 -6.38 0.30
C MET A 434 -7.02 -6.70 1.61
N ILE A 435 -6.90 -7.94 2.09
CA ILE A 435 -7.49 -8.36 3.37
C ILE A 435 -6.86 -7.54 4.51
N GLY A 436 -5.53 -7.47 4.55
CA GLY A 436 -4.80 -6.71 5.56
C GLY A 436 -5.03 -5.21 5.49
N GLY A 437 -5.19 -4.64 4.30
CA GLY A 437 -5.43 -3.21 4.11
C GLY A 437 -6.79 -2.74 4.65
N LEU A 438 -7.83 -3.57 4.53
CA LEU A 438 -9.15 -3.28 5.10
C LEU A 438 -9.18 -3.38 6.63
N GLN A 439 -8.40 -4.30 7.20
CA GLN A 439 -8.33 -4.52 8.65
C GLN A 439 -7.27 -3.64 9.33
N GLY A 440 -6.33 -3.10 8.56
CA GLY A 440 -5.15 -2.41 9.05
C GLY A 440 -5.35 -0.93 9.43
N GLY A 441 -4.24 -0.29 9.76
CA GLY A 441 -4.18 1.16 10.03
C GLY A 441 -4.64 1.59 11.42
N PHE A 442 -5.29 0.71 12.21
CA PHE A 442 -5.74 1.02 13.58
C PHE A 442 -4.58 1.44 14.50
N GLU A 443 -3.58 0.57 14.68
CA GLU A 443 -2.51 0.82 15.66
C GLU A 443 -1.72 2.07 15.31
N MET A 444 -1.41 2.23 14.03
CA MET A 444 -0.71 3.39 13.49
C MET A 444 -1.50 4.70 13.73
N ALA A 445 -2.78 4.74 13.31
CA ALA A 445 -3.62 5.93 13.47
C ALA A 445 -3.84 6.27 14.95
N ARG A 446 -3.99 5.27 15.81
CA ARG A 446 -4.17 5.49 17.24
C ARG A 446 -2.89 6.03 17.89
N THR A 447 -1.75 5.37 17.70
CA THR A 447 -0.51 5.73 18.39
C THR A 447 0.05 7.07 17.91
N MET A 448 -0.02 7.35 16.61
CA MET A 448 0.63 8.51 16.01
C MET A 448 -0.24 9.78 16.07
N THR A 449 -1.51 9.69 15.68
CA THR A 449 -2.38 10.87 15.47
C THR A 449 -3.63 10.87 16.35
N ASN A 450 -3.92 9.79 17.09
CA ASN A 450 -5.20 9.58 17.76
C ASN A 450 -6.42 9.72 16.82
N GLY A 451 -6.24 9.51 15.50
CA GLY A 451 -7.32 9.65 14.50
C GLY A 451 -7.48 11.06 13.93
N GLY A 452 -6.70 12.03 14.42
CA GLY A 452 -6.73 13.41 13.96
C GLY A 452 -5.90 13.70 12.70
N PRO A 453 -5.92 14.97 12.26
CA PRO A 453 -6.86 16.02 12.67
C PRO A 453 -8.24 15.79 12.02
N ALA A 454 -9.31 16.24 12.68
CA ALA A 454 -10.69 16.14 12.20
C ALA A 454 -11.11 14.74 11.69
N GLY A 455 -10.63 13.65 12.32
CA GLY A 455 -10.96 12.29 11.90
C GLY A 455 -10.29 11.83 10.60
N ALA A 456 -9.32 12.59 10.06
CA ALA A 456 -8.68 12.30 8.77
C ALA A 456 -7.94 10.95 8.77
N THR A 457 -7.39 10.52 9.89
CA THR A 457 -6.62 9.27 9.97
C THR A 457 -7.42 8.12 10.59
N THR A 458 -8.69 8.33 10.90
CA THR A 458 -9.55 7.31 11.51
C THR A 458 -9.97 6.28 10.47
N THR A 459 -9.59 5.01 10.68
CA THR A 459 -9.96 3.86 9.84
C THR A 459 -11.19 3.13 10.41
N LEU A 460 -11.81 2.26 9.61
CA LEU A 460 -12.94 1.44 10.07
C LEU A 460 -12.58 0.59 11.29
N SER A 461 -11.41 -0.06 11.29
CA SER A 461 -10.91 -0.81 12.43
C SER A 461 -10.73 0.06 13.69
N TYR A 462 -10.32 1.31 13.52
CA TYR A 462 -10.22 2.24 14.65
C TYR A 462 -11.61 2.66 15.18
N SER A 463 -12.59 2.82 14.30
CA SER A 463 -13.97 3.12 14.73
C SER A 463 -14.61 1.93 15.46
N ILE A 464 -14.35 0.68 15.04
CA ILE A 464 -14.76 -0.53 15.79
C ILE A 464 -14.20 -0.45 17.21
N TYR A 465 -12.91 -0.16 17.35
CA TYR A 465 -12.27 -0.04 18.65
C TYR A 465 -12.88 1.09 19.49
N THR A 466 -13.02 2.28 18.90
CA THR A 466 -13.54 3.47 19.60
C THR A 466 -14.98 3.22 20.07
N GLU A 467 -15.85 2.71 19.21
CA GLU A 467 -17.23 2.43 19.60
C GLU A 467 -17.35 1.28 20.60
N GLY A 468 -16.53 0.24 20.47
CA GLY A 468 -16.61 -0.93 21.35
C GLY A 468 -16.01 -0.68 22.74
N PHE A 469 -14.78 -0.17 22.76
CA PHE A 469 -13.96 -0.14 23.97
C PHE A 469 -13.81 1.25 24.59
N VAL A 470 -14.06 2.33 23.84
CA VAL A 470 -13.98 3.71 24.38
C VAL A 470 -15.37 4.25 24.70
N THR A 471 -16.31 4.16 23.75
CA THR A 471 -17.69 4.63 23.98
C THR A 471 -18.51 3.61 24.75
N GLY A 472 -18.22 2.31 24.57
CA GLY A 472 -18.86 1.18 25.27
C GLY A 472 -20.05 0.57 24.51
N ARG A 473 -20.32 1.00 23.29
CA ARG A 473 -21.44 0.55 22.45
C ARG A 473 -21.10 -0.73 21.70
N LEU A 474 -21.02 -1.85 22.42
CA LEU A 474 -20.62 -3.15 21.87
C LEU A 474 -21.51 -3.64 20.72
N GLY A 475 -22.83 -3.45 20.80
CA GLY A 475 -23.75 -3.87 19.74
C GLY A 475 -23.55 -3.07 18.45
N TYR A 476 -23.43 -1.74 18.59
CA TYR A 476 -23.13 -0.86 17.46
C TYR A 476 -21.74 -1.13 16.87
N SER A 477 -20.71 -1.31 17.71
CA SER A 477 -19.36 -1.69 17.28
C SER A 477 -19.32 -3.03 16.54
N SER A 478 -20.09 -4.02 17.02
CA SER A 478 -20.21 -5.32 16.35
C SER A 478 -20.83 -5.18 14.96
N SER A 479 -21.79 -4.27 14.75
CA SER A 479 -22.31 -4.00 13.40
C SER A 479 -21.25 -3.47 12.43
N PHE A 480 -20.34 -2.59 12.88
CA PHE A 480 -19.18 -2.18 12.07
C PHE A 480 -18.30 -3.38 11.71
N ALA A 481 -18.01 -4.26 12.67
CA ALA A 481 -17.16 -5.43 12.46
C ALA A 481 -17.78 -6.40 11.44
N TRP A 482 -19.09 -6.62 11.47
CA TRP A 482 -19.79 -7.48 10.51
C TRP A 482 -19.90 -6.88 9.12
N VAL A 483 -20.07 -5.57 8.99
CA VAL A 483 -19.99 -4.89 7.70
C VAL A 483 -18.57 -4.98 7.13
N LEU A 484 -17.54 -4.78 7.95
CA LEU A 484 -16.14 -4.97 7.54
C LEU A 484 -15.87 -6.41 7.11
N PHE A 485 -16.36 -7.40 7.87
CA PHE A 485 -16.28 -8.81 7.51
C PHE A 485 -16.95 -9.10 6.17
N ALA A 486 -18.17 -8.61 5.94
CA ALA A 486 -18.88 -8.80 4.68
C ALA A 486 -18.13 -8.19 3.48
N MET A 487 -17.49 -7.03 3.67
CA MET A 487 -16.64 -6.41 2.65
C MET A 487 -15.41 -7.25 2.33
N VAL A 488 -14.66 -7.67 3.36
CA VAL A 488 -13.47 -8.53 3.21
C VAL A 488 -13.85 -9.87 2.57
N PHE A 489 -14.95 -10.49 3.01
CA PHE A 489 -15.45 -11.75 2.47
C PHE A 489 -15.83 -11.62 0.99
N SER A 490 -16.54 -10.55 0.61
CA SER A 490 -16.93 -10.29 -0.78
C SER A 490 -15.71 -10.15 -1.69
N ILE A 491 -14.69 -9.42 -1.25
CA ILE A 491 -13.42 -9.26 -1.97
C ILE A 491 -12.66 -10.59 -2.05
N THR A 492 -12.63 -11.35 -0.96
CA THR A 492 -11.94 -12.65 -0.92
C THR A 492 -12.61 -13.67 -1.84
N MET A 493 -13.94 -13.75 -1.83
CA MET A 493 -14.71 -14.62 -2.73
C MET A 493 -14.52 -14.23 -4.20
N PHE A 494 -14.50 -12.92 -4.48
CA PHE A 494 -14.18 -12.41 -5.80
C PHE A 494 -12.77 -12.85 -6.24
N ASN A 495 -11.77 -12.62 -5.39
CA ASN A 495 -10.39 -13.02 -5.67
C ASN A 495 -10.24 -14.53 -5.90
N TRP A 496 -10.86 -15.36 -5.06
CA TRP A 496 -10.78 -16.81 -5.20
C TRP A 496 -11.39 -17.29 -6.53
N LYS A 497 -12.55 -16.73 -6.91
CA LYS A 497 -13.25 -17.10 -8.14
C LYS A 497 -12.48 -16.73 -9.42
N PHE A 498 -11.80 -15.57 -9.43
CA PHE A 498 -11.17 -15.03 -10.63
C PHE A 498 -9.65 -15.20 -10.69
N GLY A 499 -8.99 -15.44 -9.56
CA GLY A 499 -7.52 -15.50 -9.51
C GLY A 499 -6.90 -16.89 -9.49
N SER A 500 -7.68 -17.96 -9.32
CA SER A 500 -7.16 -19.34 -9.31
C SER A 500 -6.95 -19.96 -10.70
N ARG A 501 -7.04 -19.18 -11.79
CA ARG A 501 -7.03 -19.70 -13.15
C ARG A 501 -5.77 -19.30 -13.91
N TYR A 502 -4.85 -20.26 -13.96
CA TYR A 502 -3.73 -20.43 -14.88
C TYR A 502 -2.57 -19.43 -14.77
N VAL A 503 -1.43 -19.95 -14.31
CA VAL A 503 -0.11 -19.48 -14.76
C VAL A 503 0.78 -20.63 -15.24
N ASN A 504 0.50 -21.89 -14.88
CA ASN A 504 1.40 -23.03 -15.17
C ASN A 504 0.70 -24.28 -15.76
N ASP A 505 -0.37 -24.15 -16.55
CA ASP A 505 -0.75 -25.25 -17.47
C ASP A 505 -0.63 -24.78 -18.91
#